data_AF-X1UXL1-F1
#
_entry.id   AF-X1UXL1-F1
#
_cell.length_a   1.000
_cell.length_b   1.000
_cell.length_c   1.000
_cell.angle_alpha   90.00
_cell.angle_beta   90.00
_cell.angle_gamma   90.00
#
_symmetry.space_group_name_H-M   'P 1'
#
loop_
_entity.id
_entity.type
_entity.pdbx_description
1 polymer ?
#
loop_
_entity_poly.entity_id
_entity_poly.type
_entity_poly.pdbx_seq_one_letter_code
_entity_poly.pdbx_strand_id
1 'polypeptide(L)'
;NRLSLQAELLFAYTRGIRNVLCLTGDSVVVGDHKEAKGVFDLDSTQLLMTIRQMEAGKDLGGNELDGAVEFCAGAIVTPEANPIEPQLIKFEKKVEAGAEFFQTQAIYDLDKFAKFMEHARQFPVKILAGIILLVSARMAKYMTENVPGIFVPQNLIDELADAPKGEAINKGIEIAGRMIATLEKESICDGVHVMAIGREEVVPDILKAAGLAT
;
A
#
# COMPACT_ATOMS: atom_id res chain seq x y z
N ASN A 1 4.55 -21.58 -6.78
CA ASN A 1 3.35 -20.81 -7.18
C ASN A 1 3.53 -20.04 -8.50
N ARG A 2 4.71 -20.07 -9.16
CA ARG A 2 4.97 -19.36 -10.44
C ARG A 2 3.89 -19.56 -11.52
N LEU A 3 3.60 -20.82 -11.86
CA LEU A 3 2.61 -21.17 -12.88
C LEU A 3 1.21 -20.70 -12.49
N SER A 4 0.85 -20.81 -11.21
CA SER A 4 -0.43 -20.35 -10.69
C SER A 4 -0.58 -18.84 -10.82
N LEU A 5 0.43 -18.06 -10.40
CA LEU A 5 0.41 -16.60 -10.51
C LEU A 5 0.33 -16.14 -11.98
N GLN A 6 1.08 -16.77 -12.88
CA GLN A 6 0.97 -16.48 -14.31
C GLN A 6 -0.42 -16.78 -14.87
N ALA A 7 -1.00 -17.94 -14.50
CA ALA A 7 -2.35 -18.31 -14.93
C ALA A 7 -3.41 -17.35 -14.38
N GLU A 8 -3.27 -16.91 -13.13
CA GLU A 8 -4.14 -15.90 -12.52
C GLU A 8 -4.05 -14.54 -13.22
N LEU A 9 -2.84 -14.09 -13.60
CA LEU A 9 -2.66 -12.87 -14.38
C LEU A 9 -3.34 -12.97 -15.74
N LEU A 10 -3.11 -14.05 -16.49
CA LEU A 10 -3.78 -14.27 -17.78
C LEU A 10 -5.30 -14.29 -17.62
N PHE A 11 -5.81 -15.02 -16.62
CA PHE A 11 -7.24 -15.07 -16.35
C PHE A 11 -7.80 -13.69 -16.00
N ALA A 12 -7.16 -12.94 -15.10
CA ALA A 12 -7.54 -11.59 -14.74
C ALA A 12 -7.60 -10.68 -15.98
N TYR A 13 -6.60 -10.77 -16.86
CA TYR A 13 -6.57 -10.02 -18.11
C TYR A 13 -7.75 -10.35 -19.02
N THR A 14 -8.11 -11.63 -19.17
CA THR A 14 -9.30 -12.03 -19.95
C THR A 14 -10.62 -11.54 -19.35
N ARG A 15 -10.62 -11.16 -18.06
CA ARG A 15 -11.77 -10.58 -17.35
C ARG A 15 -11.79 -9.04 -17.37
N GLY A 16 -10.88 -8.41 -18.09
CA GLY A 16 -10.81 -6.95 -18.17
C GLY A 16 -10.07 -6.29 -17.00
N ILE A 17 -9.44 -7.06 -16.11
CA ILE A 17 -8.59 -6.50 -15.06
C ILE A 17 -7.27 -6.05 -15.71
N ARG A 18 -6.88 -4.81 -15.42
CA ARG A 18 -5.69 -4.15 -16.00
C ARG A 18 -4.77 -3.53 -14.96
N ASN A 19 -5.14 -3.59 -13.68
CA ASN A 19 -4.32 -3.04 -12.59
C ASN A 19 -3.94 -4.18 -11.65
N VAL A 20 -2.66 -4.28 -11.32
CA VAL A 20 -2.11 -5.32 -10.45
C VAL A 20 -1.23 -4.68 -9.38
N LEU A 21 -1.47 -5.03 -8.12
CA LEU A 21 -0.57 -4.67 -7.03
C LEU A 21 0.27 -5.89 -6.64
N CYS A 22 1.57 -5.83 -6.91
CA CYS A 22 2.51 -6.91 -6.65
C CYS A 22 2.93 -6.94 -5.18
N LEU A 23 2.59 -8.03 -4.49
CA LEU A 23 2.90 -8.26 -3.08
C LEU A 23 3.67 -9.58 -2.92
N THR A 24 4.68 -9.60 -2.05
CA THR A 24 5.34 -10.84 -1.64
C THR A 24 4.43 -11.68 -0.72
N GLY A 25 3.48 -11.04 -0.03
CA GLY A 25 2.68 -11.63 1.03
C GLY A 25 3.39 -11.63 2.39
N ASP A 26 2.62 -11.87 3.44
CA ASP A 26 3.16 -12.01 4.79
C ASP A 26 3.83 -13.37 4.99
N SER A 27 4.75 -13.45 5.94
CA SER A 27 5.30 -14.74 6.37
C SER A 27 4.18 -15.63 6.87
N VAL A 28 4.17 -16.90 6.45
CA VAL A 28 3.12 -17.88 6.82
C VAL A 28 2.99 -18.07 8.34
N VAL A 29 4.04 -17.75 9.10
CA VAL A 29 4.05 -17.78 10.57
C VAL A 29 3.09 -16.74 11.19
N VAL A 30 2.79 -15.66 10.46
CA VAL A 30 1.93 -14.54 10.87
C VAL A 30 0.48 -14.74 10.39
N GLY A 31 0.22 -15.72 9.53
CA GLY A 31 -1.11 -16.02 8.98
C GLY A 31 -1.98 -16.94 9.84
N ASP A 32 -3.24 -17.08 9.44
CA ASP A 32 -4.27 -17.93 10.05
C ASP A 32 -4.08 -19.44 9.76
N HIS A 33 -3.30 -19.78 8.73
CA HIS A 33 -2.99 -21.15 8.32
C HIS A 33 -1.54 -21.53 8.66
N LYS A 34 -1.25 -21.70 9.96
CA LYS A 34 0.12 -21.98 10.48
C LYS A 34 0.76 -23.27 9.96
N GLU A 35 -0.04 -24.20 9.41
CA GLU A 35 0.44 -25.46 8.82
C GLU A 35 0.82 -25.33 7.33
N ALA A 36 0.49 -24.21 6.69
CA ALA A 36 0.84 -23.98 5.30
C ALA A 36 2.37 -23.85 5.15
N LYS A 37 2.91 -24.39 4.06
CA LYS A 37 4.31 -24.15 3.69
C LYS A 37 4.39 -22.89 2.84
N GLY A 38 5.28 -21.97 3.19
CA GLY A 38 5.55 -20.81 2.37
C GLY A 38 6.06 -21.24 0.99
N VAL A 39 5.35 -20.83 -0.05
CA VAL A 39 5.78 -20.99 -1.44
C VAL A 39 6.16 -19.61 -1.95
N PHE A 40 7.39 -19.19 -1.66
CA PHE A 40 7.93 -17.87 -2.02
C PHE A 40 8.74 -17.95 -3.32
N ASP A 41 8.19 -18.52 -4.39
CA ASP A 41 8.95 -18.69 -5.64
C ASP A 41 9.19 -17.36 -6.38
N LEU A 42 8.32 -16.37 -6.15
CA LEU A 42 8.42 -15.00 -6.65
C LEU A 42 8.15 -14.03 -5.50
N ASP A 43 9.08 -13.11 -5.26
CA ASP A 43 8.78 -11.90 -4.49
C ASP A 43 8.09 -10.84 -5.36
N SER A 44 7.63 -9.74 -4.74
CA SER A 44 6.98 -8.64 -5.46
C SER A 44 7.82 -8.05 -6.61
N THR A 45 9.14 -8.03 -6.50
CA THR A 45 10.03 -7.54 -7.57
C THR A 45 10.06 -8.53 -8.74
N GLN A 46 10.17 -9.83 -8.45
CA GLN A 46 10.14 -10.87 -9.47
C GLN A 46 8.76 -10.97 -10.15
N LEU A 47 7.68 -10.68 -9.43
CA LEU A 47 6.33 -10.63 -10.01
C LEU A 47 6.18 -9.44 -10.98
N LEU A 48 6.74 -8.28 -10.67
CA LEU A 48 6.81 -7.15 -11.61
C LEU A 48 7.56 -7.55 -12.89
N MET A 49 8.75 -8.14 -12.76
CA MET A 49 9.51 -8.63 -13.91
C MET A 49 8.73 -9.65 -14.74
N THR A 50 7.97 -10.54 -14.07
CA THR A 50 7.10 -11.52 -14.73
C THR A 50 6.03 -10.83 -15.56
N ILE A 51 5.36 -9.82 -15.00
CA ILE A 51 4.37 -9.02 -15.74
C ILE A 51 5.01 -8.39 -16.98
N ARG A 52 6.17 -7.73 -16.83
CA ARG A 52 6.86 -7.08 -17.97
C ARG A 52 7.28 -8.08 -19.04
N GLN A 53 7.67 -9.29 -18.66
CA GLN A 53 7.96 -10.38 -19.61
C GLN A 53 6.71 -10.84 -20.37
N MET A 54 5.56 -10.95 -19.70
CA MET A 54 4.28 -11.31 -20.32
C MET A 54 3.75 -10.21 -21.26
N GLU A 55 3.97 -8.94 -20.92
CA GLU A 55 3.65 -7.81 -21.80
C GLU A 55 4.53 -7.78 -23.05
N ALA A 56 5.75 -8.32 -22.97
CA ALA A 56 6.61 -8.56 -24.13
C ALA A 56 6.20 -9.82 -24.93
N GLY A 57 5.06 -10.44 -24.62
CA GLY A 57 4.51 -11.59 -25.34
C GLY A 57 5.12 -12.94 -24.93
N LYS A 58 5.77 -13.05 -23.75
CA LYS A 58 6.42 -14.30 -23.32
C LYS A 58 5.94 -14.80 -21.97
N ASP A 59 5.79 -16.11 -21.86
CA ASP A 59 5.58 -16.75 -20.56
C ASP A 59 6.89 -16.82 -19.74
N LEU A 60 6.79 -17.22 -18.48
CA LEU A 60 7.94 -17.41 -17.57
C LEU A 60 8.97 -18.43 -18.06
N GLY A 61 8.56 -19.39 -18.90
CA GLY A 61 9.43 -20.37 -19.54
C GLY A 61 10.14 -19.83 -20.80
N GLY A 62 9.76 -18.64 -21.26
CA GLY A 62 10.27 -18.02 -22.48
C GLY A 62 9.52 -18.44 -23.75
N ASN A 63 8.39 -19.15 -23.64
CA ASN A 63 7.55 -19.49 -24.77
C ASN A 63 6.74 -18.26 -25.21
N GLU A 64 6.48 -18.16 -26.51
CA GLU A 64 5.61 -17.12 -27.07
C GLU A 64 4.16 -17.32 -26.59
N LEU A 65 3.54 -16.22 -26.16
CA LEU A 65 2.12 -16.15 -25.85
C LEU A 65 1.32 -15.84 -27.12
N ASP A 66 0.09 -16.33 -27.18
CA ASP A 66 -0.87 -15.90 -28.21
C ASP A 66 -1.40 -14.50 -27.85
N GLY A 67 -0.67 -13.48 -28.31
CA GLY A 67 -0.87 -12.08 -27.96
C GLY A 67 -0.04 -11.63 -26.75
N ALA A 68 -0.34 -10.43 -26.26
CA ALA A 68 0.31 -9.85 -25.08
C ALA A 68 -0.75 -9.33 -24.10
N VAL A 69 -0.40 -9.39 -22.81
CA VAL A 69 -1.15 -8.68 -21.76
C VAL A 69 -0.65 -7.24 -21.67
N GLU A 70 -1.40 -6.40 -20.97
CA GLU A 70 -1.00 -5.05 -20.62
C GLU A 70 -1.56 -4.75 -19.22
N PHE A 71 -0.68 -4.43 -18.28
CA PHE A 71 -1.04 -4.14 -16.91
C PHE A 71 -0.39 -2.85 -16.44
N CYS A 72 -1.18 -2.00 -15.80
CA CYS A 72 -0.68 -1.02 -14.85
C CYS A 72 -0.25 -1.78 -13.58
N ALA A 73 1.05 -2.04 -13.44
CA ALA A 73 1.58 -2.81 -12.32
C ALA A 73 2.19 -1.90 -11.26
N GLY A 74 1.77 -2.10 -10.02
CA GLY A 74 2.30 -1.38 -8.86
C GLY A 74 2.87 -2.29 -7.80
N ALA A 75 3.45 -1.68 -6.77
CA ALA A 75 3.99 -2.41 -5.63
C ALA A 75 3.80 -1.64 -4.31
N ILE A 76 4.14 -2.28 -3.20
CA ILE A 76 4.12 -1.60 -1.89
C ILE A 76 5.47 -1.03 -1.48
N VAL A 77 5.45 0.03 -0.68
CA VAL A 77 6.62 0.62 -0.01
C VAL A 77 6.28 1.06 1.41
N THR A 78 7.26 1.03 2.32
CA THR A 78 7.09 1.49 3.71
C THR A 78 7.96 2.72 3.94
N PRO A 79 7.42 3.94 3.78
CA PRO A 79 8.20 5.17 3.81
C PRO A 79 8.65 5.59 5.22
N GLU A 80 8.04 5.05 6.27
CA GLU A 80 8.36 5.36 7.68
C GLU A 80 9.27 4.30 8.34
N ALA A 81 9.84 3.39 7.55
CA ALA A 81 10.73 2.36 8.09
C ALA A 81 11.97 2.98 8.75
N ASN A 82 12.42 2.36 9.83
CA ASN A 82 13.64 2.74 10.53
C ASN A 82 14.49 1.49 10.80
N PRO A 83 15.68 1.36 10.19
CA PRO A 83 16.31 2.28 9.22
C PRO A 83 15.56 2.33 7.87
N ILE A 84 15.62 3.47 7.17
CA ILE A 84 14.89 3.72 5.91
C ILE A 84 15.66 3.21 4.68
N GLU A 85 16.99 3.18 4.74
CA GLU A 85 17.88 2.89 3.63
C GLU A 85 17.58 1.53 2.95
N PRO A 86 17.31 0.43 3.67
CA PRO A 86 16.93 -0.82 3.02
C PRO A 86 15.62 -0.72 2.23
N GLN A 87 14.70 0.15 2.64
CA GLN A 87 13.45 0.37 1.90
C GLN A 87 13.65 1.22 0.65
N LEU A 88 14.55 2.21 0.68
CA LEU A 88 14.91 2.99 -0.52
C LEU A 88 15.51 2.06 -1.59
N ILE A 89 16.44 1.19 -1.21
CA ILE A 89 17.04 0.20 -2.13
C ILE A 89 15.96 -0.75 -2.69
N LYS A 90 15.00 -1.19 -1.87
CA LYS A 90 13.89 -2.04 -2.34
C LYS A 90 12.95 -1.29 -3.27
N PHE A 91 12.68 -0.03 -3.00
CA PHE A 91 11.87 0.84 -3.83
C PHE A 91 12.52 1.01 -5.21
N GLU A 92 13.80 1.38 -5.28
CA GLU A 92 14.55 1.52 -6.53
C GLU A 92 14.52 0.23 -7.35
N LYS A 93 14.79 -0.93 -6.73
CA LYS A 93 14.70 -2.23 -7.41
C LYS A 93 13.33 -2.53 -7.99
N LYS A 94 12.26 -2.07 -7.36
CA LYS A 94 10.89 -2.23 -7.86
C LYS A 94 10.59 -1.28 -9.02
N VAL A 95 11.12 -0.06 -8.97
CA VAL A 95 11.09 0.87 -10.11
C VAL A 95 11.80 0.25 -11.31
N GLU A 96 13.02 -0.25 -11.12
CA GLU A 96 13.81 -0.92 -12.17
C GLU A 96 13.12 -2.17 -12.73
N ALA A 97 12.38 -2.90 -11.89
CA ALA A 97 11.58 -4.05 -12.31
C ALA A 97 10.30 -3.69 -13.09
N GLY A 98 9.99 -2.40 -13.25
CA GLY A 98 8.86 -1.91 -14.03
C GLY A 98 7.60 -1.58 -13.23
N ALA A 99 7.72 -1.24 -11.94
CA ALA A 99 6.59 -0.67 -11.19
C ALA A 99 6.22 0.73 -11.73
N GLU A 100 4.94 0.94 -12.01
CA GLU A 100 4.38 2.21 -12.48
C GLU A 100 3.79 3.05 -11.34
N PHE A 101 3.31 2.38 -10.29
CA PHE A 101 2.80 3.05 -9.10
C PHE A 101 3.17 2.31 -7.81
N PHE A 102 3.08 3.03 -6.69
CA PHE A 102 3.24 2.48 -5.36
C PHE A 102 2.06 2.83 -4.47
N GLN A 103 1.65 1.87 -3.65
CA GLN A 103 0.82 2.12 -2.47
C GLN A 103 1.71 2.05 -1.25
N THR A 104 1.70 3.07 -0.41
CA THR A 104 2.45 2.99 0.84
C THR A 104 1.71 2.10 1.83
N GLN A 105 2.47 1.48 2.75
CA GLN A 105 1.91 1.09 4.05
C GLN A 105 1.35 2.32 4.78
N ALA A 106 0.57 2.10 5.83
CA ALA A 106 -0.04 3.19 6.60
C ALA A 106 1.00 4.23 7.03
N ILE A 107 0.75 5.49 6.70
CA ILE A 107 1.54 6.62 7.16
C ILE A 107 0.80 7.36 8.26
N TYR A 108 1.54 7.84 9.25
CA TYR A 108 1.04 8.67 10.36
C TYR A 108 1.96 9.86 10.68
N ASP A 109 3.18 9.86 10.13
CA ASP A 109 4.18 10.91 10.25
C ASP A 109 4.42 11.52 8.86
N LEU A 110 3.66 12.59 8.56
CA LEU A 110 3.71 13.24 7.26
C LEU A 110 5.08 13.85 6.93
N ASP A 111 5.87 14.23 7.94
CA ASP A 111 7.22 14.76 7.75
C ASP A 111 8.17 13.67 7.26
N LYS A 112 8.11 12.46 7.84
CA LYS A 112 8.87 11.31 7.34
C LYS A 112 8.42 10.91 5.94
N PHE A 113 7.11 10.91 5.69
CA PHE A 113 6.61 10.61 4.35
C PHE A 113 7.08 11.64 3.32
N ALA A 114 7.05 12.94 3.64
CA ALA A 114 7.54 14.00 2.77
C ALA A 114 9.03 13.81 2.43
N LYS A 115 9.87 13.48 3.42
CA LYS A 115 11.29 13.15 3.20
C LYS A 115 11.50 11.95 2.29
N PHE A 116 10.70 10.89 2.45
CA PHE A 116 10.73 9.76 1.52
C PHE A 116 10.34 10.20 0.10
N MET A 117 9.33 11.07 -0.04
CA MET A 117 8.90 11.59 -1.34
C MET A 117 9.99 12.42 -2.02
N GLU A 118 10.83 13.18 -1.31
CA GLU A 118 11.98 13.88 -1.91
C GLU A 118 12.90 12.93 -2.70
N HIS A 119 13.17 11.74 -2.14
CA HIS A 119 13.93 10.70 -2.84
C HIS A 119 13.10 10.06 -3.97
N ALA A 120 11.86 9.68 -3.69
CA ALA A 120 11.03 8.97 -4.65
C ALA A 120 10.68 9.78 -5.91
N ARG A 121 10.62 11.12 -5.80
CA ARG A 121 10.36 12.04 -6.93
C ARG A 121 11.45 12.08 -7.99
N GLN A 122 12.60 11.45 -7.74
CA GLN A 122 13.65 11.24 -8.74
C GLN A 122 13.25 10.21 -9.82
N PHE A 123 12.18 9.45 -9.57
CA PHE A 123 11.72 8.36 -10.43
C PHE A 123 10.33 8.67 -11.04
N PRO A 124 10.05 8.23 -12.27
CA PRO A 124 8.80 8.54 -12.98
C PRO A 124 7.65 7.61 -12.56
N VAL A 125 7.41 7.46 -11.26
CA VAL A 125 6.36 6.58 -10.70
C VAL A 125 5.33 7.38 -9.91
N LYS A 126 4.11 6.84 -9.82
CA LYS A 126 3.02 7.42 -9.03
C LYS A 126 3.01 6.85 -7.61
N ILE A 127 2.72 7.66 -6.60
CA ILE A 127 2.69 7.19 -5.21
C ILE A 127 1.38 7.59 -4.54
N LEU A 128 0.69 6.59 -4.02
CA LEU A 128 -0.55 6.70 -3.25
C LEU A 128 -0.23 6.54 -1.76
N ALA A 129 -0.50 7.60 -0.98
CA ALA A 129 -0.33 7.57 0.46
C ALA A 129 -1.43 6.72 1.13
N GLY A 130 -1.02 5.66 1.83
CA GLY A 130 -1.90 4.76 2.56
C GLY A 130 -2.36 5.37 3.88
N ILE A 131 -3.67 5.58 4.05
CA ILE A 131 -4.27 6.12 5.28
C ILE A 131 -5.24 5.07 5.85
N ILE A 132 -4.88 4.47 6.98
CA ILE A 132 -5.78 3.58 7.72
C ILE A 132 -6.60 4.40 8.71
N LEU A 133 -7.93 4.19 8.72
CA LEU A 133 -8.81 4.81 9.70
C LEU A 133 -8.56 4.21 11.10
N LEU A 134 -8.15 5.06 12.05
CA LEU A 134 -8.01 4.68 13.45
C LEU A 134 -9.35 4.81 14.18
N VAL A 135 -10.03 3.69 14.47
CA VAL A 135 -11.37 3.73 15.11
C VAL A 135 -11.32 3.82 16.64
N SER A 136 -10.14 3.63 17.25
CA SER A 136 -9.94 3.76 18.70
C SER A 136 -8.45 3.84 19.07
N ALA A 137 -8.15 4.39 20.25
CA ALA A 137 -6.80 4.37 20.82
C ALA A 137 -6.26 2.94 21.02
N ARG A 138 -7.14 1.97 21.31
CA ARG A 138 -6.78 0.55 21.43
C ARG A 138 -6.30 -0.01 20.09
N MET A 139 -7.01 0.28 19.00
CA MET A 139 -6.59 -0.11 17.65
C MET A 139 -5.24 0.52 17.31
N ALA A 140 -5.08 1.82 17.57
CA ALA A 140 -3.84 2.52 17.28
C ALA A 140 -2.62 1.89 17.99
N LYS A 141 -2.75 1.57 19.29
CA LYS A 141 -1.71 0.84 20.04
C LYS A 141 -1.43 -0.55 19.47
N TYR A 142 -2.50 -1.30 19.16
CA TYR A 142 -2.39 -2.63 18.59
C TYR A 142 -1.62 -2.61 17.26
N MET A 143 -1.88 -1.64 16.38
CA MET A 143 -1.18 -1.51 15.10
C MET A 143 0.32 -1.32 15.29
N THR A 144 0.74 -0.43 16.17
CA THR A 144 2.16 -0.22 16.50
C THR A 144 2.83 -1.48 17.06
N GLU A 145 2.12 -2.24 17.90
CA GLU A 145 2.67 -3.41 18.58
C GLU A 145 2.69 -4.68 17.72
N ASN A 146 1.74 -4.83 16.79
CA ASN A 146 1.46 -6.11 16.13
C ASN A 146 1.55 -6.06 14.60
N VAL A 147 1.57 -4.88 13.97
CA VAL A 147 1.63 -4.76 12.51
C VAL A 147 3.02 -4.28 12.09
N PRO A 148 3.85 -5.15 11.49
CA PRO A 148 5.21 -4.80 11.10
C PRO A 148 5.27 -3.59 10.17
N GLY A 149 6.09 -2.61 10.52
CA GLY A 149 6.32 -1.42 9.70
C GLY A 149 5.26 -0.34 9.82
N ILE A 150 4.29 -0.47 10.73
CA ILE A 150 3.37 0.60 11.10
C ILE A 150 3.73 1.15 12.47
N PHE A 151 3.82 2.48 12.59
CA PHE A 151 4.01 3.15 13.86
C PHE A 151 3.01 4.30 13.98
N VAL A 152 2.07 4.20 14.92
CA VAL A 152 1.15 5.30 15.24
C VAL A 152 1.80 6.20 16.29
N PRO A 153 2.04 7.50 16.01
CA PRO A 153 2.56 8.46 16.97
C PRO A 153 1.71 8.56 18.25
N GLN A 154 2.38 8.75 19.38
CA GLN A 154 1.72 8.81 20.69
C GLN A 154 0.67 9.92 20.77
N ASN A 155 0.90 11.07 20.13
CA ASN A 155 -0.08 12.15 20.10
C ASN A 155 -1.41 11.74 19.44
N LEU A 156 -1.37 10.94 18.37
CA LEU A 156 -2.61 10.44 17.74
C LEU A 156 -3.33 9.43 18.62
N ILE A 157 -2.57 8.61 19.35
CA ILE A 157 -3.12 7.67 20.34
C ILE A 157 -3.82 8.43 21.47
N ASP A 158 -3.20 9.50 21.96
CA ASP A 158 -3.74 10.35 23.03
C ASP A 158 -4.99 11.11 22.56
N GLU A 159 -4.97 11.70 21.35
CA GLU A 159 -6.15 12.34 20.74
C GLU A 159 -7.36 11.39 20.66
N LEU A 160 -7.13 10.13 20.29
CA LEU A 160 -8.17 9.09 20.25
C LEU A 160 -8.64 8.66 21.63
N ALA A 161 -7.77 8.70 22.65
CA ALA A 161 -8.08 8.32 24.02
C ALA A 161 -8.89 9.42 24.75
N ASP A 162 -8.60 10.68 24.43
CA ASP A 162 -9.29 11.86 24.98
C ASP A 162 -10.65 12.12 24.31
N ALA A 163 -10.94 11.42 23.21
CA ALA A 163 -12.25 11.50 22.55
C ALA A 163 -13.37 11.10 23.53
N PRO A 164 -14.52 11.81 23.54
CA PRO A 164 -15.66 11.45 24.38
C PRO A 164 -16.11 10.00 24.14
N LYS A 165 -16.75 9.40 25.14
CA LYS A 165 -17.23 8.03 25.05
C LYS A 165 -18.17 7.85 23.84
N GLY A 166 -17.77 7.01 22.89
CA GLY A 166 -18.51 6.75 21.65
C GLY A 166 -18.05 7.58 20.44
N GLU A 167 -17.20 8.59 20.64
CA GLU A 167 -16.76 9.54 19.61
C GLU A 167 -15.38 9.21 19.02
N ALA A 168 -14.73 8.13 19.45
CA ALA A 168 -13.38 7.77 19.01
C ALA A 168 -13.27 7.59 17.49
N ILE A 169 -14.31 7.06 16.83
CA ILE A 169 -14.33 6.97 15.37
C ILE A 169 -14.43 8.34 14.71
N ASN A 170 -15.23 9.26 15.24
CA ASN A 170 -15.36 10.62 14.70
C ASN A 170 -14.02 11.37 14.82
N LYS A 171 -13.29 11.14 15.92
CA LYS A 171 -11.91 11.62 16.06
C LYS A 171 -10.98 10.98 15.03
N GLY A 172 -11.10 9.67 14.78
CA GLY A 172 -10.36 8.97 13.72
C GLY A 172 -10.62 9.54 12.32
N ILE A 173 -11.88 9.85 12.00
CA ILE A 173 -12.30 10.49 10.75
C ILE A 173 -11.65 11.88 10.63
N GLU A 174 -11.67 12.67 11.71
CA GLU A 174 -11.02 13.98 11.75
C GLU A 174 -9.50 13.88 11.53
N ILE A 175 -8.84 12.89 12.15
CA ILE A 175 -7.40 12.64 11.97
C ILE A 175 -7.10 12.24 10.52
N ALA A 176 -7.82 11.27 9.95
CA ALA A 176 -7.63 10.85 8.57
C ALA A 176 -7.89 12.01 7.59
N GLY A 177 -8.97 12.77 7.82
CA GLY A 177 -9.33 13.93 7.02
C GLY A 177 -8.26 15.03 7.06
N ARG A 178 -7.76 15.39 8.26
CA ARG A 178 -6.71 16.42 8.39
C ARG A 178 -5.43 16.00 7.67
N MET A 179 -5.08 14.71 7.73
CA MET A 179 -3.88 14.20 7.05
C MET A 179 -4.01 14.24 5.54
N ILE A 180 -5.15 13.81 4.99
CA ILE A 180 -5.43 13.88 3.56
C ILE A 180 -5.44 15.33 3.07
N ALA A 181 -6.06 16.24 3.82
CA ALA A 181 -6.07 17.67 3.49
C ALA A 181 -4.65 18.26 3.43
N THR A 182 -3.77 17.89 4.37
CA THR A 182 -2.35 18.30 4.33
C THR A 182 -1.64 17.73 3.11
N LEU A 183 -1.79 16.43 2.84
CA LEU A 183 -1.18 15.76 1.68
C LEU A 183 -1.57 16.41 0.35
N GLU A 184 -2.85 16.77 0.20
CA GLU A 184 -3.36 17.48 -0.98
C GLU A 184 -2.82 18.91 -1.06
N LYS A 185 -3.00 19.69 0.01
CA LYS A 185 -2.62 21.11 0.07
C LYS A 185 -1.14 21.32 -0.22
N GLU A 186 -0.29 20.42 0.26
CA GLU A 186 1.16 20.48 0.09
C GLU A 186 1.64 19.70 -1.14
N SER A 187 0.73 19.05 -1.88
CA SER A 187 1.04 18.29 -3.10
C SER A 187 2.14 17.24 -2.90
N ILE A 188 2.12 16.56 -1.74
CA ILE A 188 3.19 15.64 -1.32
C ILE A 188 3.21 14.39 -2.21
N CYS A 189 2.04 13.79 -2.45
CA CYS A 189 1.87 12.53 -3.18
C CYS A 189 0.92 12.68 -4.39
N ASP A 190 0.82 11.63 -5.23
CA ASP A 190 -0.05 11.64 -6.42
C ASP A 190 -1.51 11.27 -6.11
N GLY A 191 -1.77 10.73 -4.92
CA GLY A 191 -3.12 10.39 -4.45
C GLY A 191 -3.10 9.71 -3.09
N VAL A 192 -4.27 9.30 -2.61
CA VAL A 192 -4.44 8.63 -1.31
C VAL A 192 -5.15 7.28 -1.48
N HIS A 193 -4.70 6.28 -0.72
CA HIS A 193 -5.35 4.99 -0.59
C HIS A 193 -5.97 4.91 0.81
N VAL A 194 -7.29 5.11 0.89
CA VAL A 194 -8.04 5.11 2.15
C VAL A 194 -8.46 3.68 2.52
N MET A 195 -8.07 3.25 3.72
CA MET A 195 -8.35 1.93 4.25
C MET A 195 -9.21 2.06 5.52
N ALA A 196 -10.53 1.95 5.34
CA ALA A 196 -11.50 1.99 6.44
C ALA A 196 -12.00 0.57 6.78
N ILE A 197 -11.10 -0.27 7.30
CA ILE A 197 -11.32 -1.72 7.48
C ILE A 197 -12.57 -1.98 8.33
N GLY A 198 -13.60 -2.58 7.71
CA GLY A 198 -14.87 -2.91 8.36
C GLY A 198 -15.71 -1.69 8.75
N ARG A 199 -15.34 -0.51 8.22
CA ARG A 199 -16.04 0.78 8.36
C ARG A 199 -16.04 1.54 7.03
N GLU A 200 -16.18 0.83 5.92
CA GLU A 200 -16.13 1.39 4.58
C GLU A 200 -17.23 2.44 4.36
N GLU A 201 -18.32 2.38 5.12
CA GLU A 201 -19.41 3.35 5.09
C GLU A 201 -19.00 4.77 5.48
N VAL A 202 -17.91 4.96 6.24
CA VAL A 202 -17.46 6.29 6.69
C VAL A 202 -16.44 6.95 5.76
N VAL A 203 -16.07 6.31 4.64
CA VAL A 203 -15.15 6.91 3.65
C VAL A 203 -15.64 8.28 3.15
N PRO A 204 -16.94 8.48 2.83
CA PRO A 204 -17.44 9.81 2.47
C PRO A 204 -17.21 10.86 3.57
N ASP A 205 -17.34 10.49 4.84
CA ASP A 205 -17.10 11.40 5.97
C ASP A 205 -15.62 11.78 6.10
N ILE A 206 -14.71 10.83 5.82
CA ILE A 206 -13.26 11.11 5.75
C ILE A 206 -12.96 12.11 4.64
N LEU A 207 -13.52 11.91 3.45
CA LEU A 207 -13.32 12.82 2.31
C LEU A 207 -13.93 14.21 2.59
N LYS A 208 -15.07 14.27 3.26
CA LYS A 208 -15.68 15.52 3.71
C LYS A 208 -14.80 16.25 4.73
N ALA A 209 -14.26 15.52 5.71
CA ALA A 209 -13.33 16.07 6.69
C ALA A 209 -12.02 16.55 6.05
N ALA A 210 -11.61 15.95 4.93
CA ALA A 210 -10.49 16.40 4.12
C ALA A 210 -10.80 17.63 3.24
N GLY A 211 -12.07 18.02 3.10
CA GLY A 211 -12.50 19.09 2.20
C GLY A 211 -12.60 18.68 0.72
N LEU A 212 -12.59 17.37 0.43
CA LEU A 212 -12.59 16.80 -0.92
C LEU A 212 -13.98 16.42 -1.44
N ALA A 213 -14.96 16.29 -0.56
CA ALA A 213 -16.34 15.95 -0.90
C ALA A 213 -17.30 17.04 -0.40
N THR A 214 -18.17 17.53 -1.30
CA THR A 214 -19.30 18.43 -1.00
C THR A 214 -20.55 17.66 -0.64
#